data_AF-A0A955AT74-F1
#
_entry.id   AF-A0A955AT74-F1
#
_cell.length_a   1.000
_cell.length_b   1.000
_cell.length_c   1.000
_cell.angle_alpha   90.00
_cell.angle_beta   90.00
_cell.angle_gamma   90.00
#
_symmetry.space_group_name_H-M   'P 1'
#
loop_
_entity.id
_entity.type
_entity.pdbx_description
1 polymer ?
#
loop_
_entity_poly.entity_id
_entity_poly.type
_entity_poly.pdbx_seq_one_letter_code
_entity_poly.pdbx_strand_id
1 'polypeptide(L)'
;SQRYLEIRDRETRRLVTAIEVLSPTNKNDGYSQYLRKRGEFFISGVNVVELDLLRGGRRLPTTEPLMAADYFAFVACADELPRVSVYGWSMRQTLPTIPIPLSPGDPAAPLDLQDLVHGVYDRAGFAYSLDYSNSPQPPLGEADSAWIREILRKLPS
;
A
#
# COMPACT_ATOMS: atom_id res chain seq x y z
N SER A 1 14.55 7.44 6.52
CA SER A 1 14.73 6.50 5.40
C SER A 1 13.35 6.17 4.83
N GLN A 2 13.07 6.54 3.58
CA GLN A 2 11.87 6.07 2.89
C GLN A 2 12.11 4.63 2.47
N ARG A 3 11.28 3.70 2.94
CA ARG A 3 11.42 2.28 2.61
C ARG A 3 10.65 2.02 1.32
N TYR A 4 11.36 1.86 0.22
CA TYR A 4 10.79 1.44 -1.05
C TYR A 4 11.59 0.25 -1.58
N LEU A 5 10.92 -0.65 -2.30
CA LEU A 5 11.52 -1.80 -2.97
C LEU A 5 11.72 -1.47 -4.44
N GLU A 6 12.89 -1.83 -4.96
CA GLU A 6 13.23 -1.64 -6.36
C GLU A 6 13.28 -2.97 -7.08
N ILE A 7 12.53 -3.09 -8.16
CA ILE A 7 12.67 -4.16 -9.14
C ILE A 7 13.51 -3.60 -10.27
N ARG A 8 14.63 -4.27 -10.54
CA ARG A 8 15.59 -3.86 -11.58
C ARG A 8 15.72 -4.94 -12.61
N ASP A 9 15.87 -4.51 -13.86
CA ASP A 9 16.29 -5.38 -14.94
C ASP A 9 17.63 -6.03 -14.58
N ARG A 10 17.75 -7.34 -14.84
CA ARG A 10 18.90 -8.13 -14.36
C ARG A 10 20.19 -7.75 -15.08
N GLU A 11 20.13 -7.50 -16.38
CA GLU A 11 21.30 -7.27 -17.22
C GLU A 11 21.73 -5.80 -17.19
N THR A 12 20.79 -4.90 -17.43
CA THR A 12 21.04 -3.46 -17.54
C THR A 12 21.04 -2.75 -16.19
N ARG A 13 20.56 -3.42 -15.13
CA ARG A 13 20.37 -2.85 -13.77
C ARG A 13 19.43 -1.63 -13.72
N ARG A 14 18.74 -1.34 -14.82
CA ARG A 14 17.77 -0.26 -14.94
C ARG A 14 16.62 -0.50 -13.95
N LEU A 15 16.17 0.56 -13.27
CA LEU A 15 14.97 0.51 -12.44
C LEU A 15 13.75 0.30 -13.33
N VAL A 16 12.99 -0.75 -13.05
CA VAL A 16 11.78 -1.12 -13.80
C VAL A 16 10.54 -0.70 -13.01
N THR A 17 10.48 -1.11 -11.74
CA THR A 17 9.34 -0.84 -10.87
C THR A 17 9.80 -0.43 -9.49
N ALA A 18 9.22 0.66 -8.96
CA ALA A 18 9.37 1.07 -7.57
C ALA A 18 8.09 0.73 -6.82
N ILE A 19 8.21 0.00 -5.70
CA ILE A 19 7.09 -0.30 -4.80
C ILE A 19 7.30 0.50 -3.51
N GLU A 20 6.37 1.38 -3.16
CA GLU A 20 6.47 2.25 -1.99
C GLU A 20 5.26 2.08 -1.07
N VAL A 21 5.51 1.87 0.23
CA VAL A 21 4.45 1.91 1.25
C VAL A 21 4.36 3.33 1.77
N LEU A 22 3.19 3.96 1.64
CA LEU A 22 3.00 5.35 2.06
C LEU A 22 3.12 5.48 3.58
N SER A 23 3.88 6.48 4.03
CA SER A 23 4.01 6.83 5.44
C SER A 23 3.16 8.05 5.81
N PRO A 24 2.86 8.28 7.10
CA PRO A 24 2.16 9.48 7.54
C PRO A 24 2.85 10.77 7.09
N THR A 25 4.18 10.79 7.04
CA THR A 25 4.94 11.95 6.53
C THR A 25 4.67 12.17 5.04
N ASN A 26 4.59 11.11 4.22
CA ASN A 26 4.26 11.24 2.79
C ASN A 26 2.86 11.82 2.56
N LYS A 27 1.94 11.68 3.52
CA LYS A 27 0.54 12.13 3.40
C LYS A 27 0.25 13.48 4.07
N ASN A 28 1.26 14.07 4.72
CA ASN A 28 1.14 15.35 5.44
C ASN A 28 2.32 16.27 5.07
N ASP A 29 3.25 16.53 5.99
CA ASP A 29 4.33 17.51 5.82
C ASP A 29 5.25 17.24 4.63
N GLY A 30 5.43 15.97 4.27
CA GLY A 30 6.23 15.53 3.13
C GLY A 30 5.46 15.37 1.82
N TYR A 31 4.17 15.73 1.76
CA TYR A 31 3.30 15.41 0.62
C TYR A 31 3.79 15.98 -0.71
N SER A 32 4.17 17.26 -0.73
CA SER A 32 4.69 17.89 -1.97
C SER A 32 6.01 17.28 -2.43
N GLN A 33 6.88 16.91 -1.48
CA GLN A 33 8.16 16.25 -1.79
C GLN A 33 7.92 14.84 -2.33
N TYR A 34 6.97 14.12 -1.74
CA TYR A 34 6.55 12.81 -2.22
C TYR A 34 6.02 12.88 -3.66
N LEU A 35 5.11 13.82 -3.96
CA LEU A 35 4.57 13.98 -5.32
C LEU A 35 5.65 14.36 -6.35
N ARG A 36 6.66 15.13 -5.95
CA ARG A 36 7.81 15.43 -6.82
C ARG A 36 8.59 14.16 -7.17
N LYS A 37 8.98 13.38 -6.16
CA LYS A 37 9.66 12.08 -6.35
C LYS A 37 8.83 11.13 -7.22
N ARG A 38 7.52 11.06 -6.98
CA ARG A 38 6.57 10.28 -7.78
C ARG A 38 6.61 10.71 -9.26
N GLY A 39 6.64 12.02 -9.53
CA GLY A 39 6.79 12.55 -10.88
C GLY A 39 8.14 12.22 -11.53
N GLU A 40 9.24 12.19 -10.76
CA GLU A 40 10.56 11.80 -11.26
C GLU A 40 10.58 10.33 -11.75
N PHE A 41 9.88 9.41 -11.07
CA PHE A 41 9.71 8.04 -11.55
C PHE A 41 8.96 8.00 -12.88
N PHE A 42 7.85 8.73 -12.99
CA PHE A 42 7.06 8.78 -14.22
C PHE A 42 7.85 9.34 -15.41
N ILE A 43 8.60 10.43 -15.20
CA ILE A 43 9.48 11.00 -16.22
C ILE A 43 10.56 10.00 -16.66
N SER A 44 11.03 9.16 -15.73
CA SER A 44 12.07 8.15 -16.00
C SER A 44 11.53 6.85 -16.62
N GLY A 45 10.24 6.78 -16.92
CA GLY A 45 9.62 5.57 -17.48
C GLY A 45 9.60 4.38 -16.50
N VAL A 46 9.60 4.66 -15.20
CA VAL A 46 9.56 3.66 -14.13
C VAL A 46 8.11 3.42 -13.73
N ASN A 47 7.71 2.15 -13.62
CA ASN A 47 6.42 1.80 -13.05
C ASN A 47 6.41 2.10 -11.55
N VAL A 48 5.28 2.54 -11.00
CA VAL A 48 5.17 2.86 -9.57
C VAL A 48 3.98 2.11 -8.97
N VAL A 49 4.24 1.36 -7.90
CA VAL A 49 3.20 0.72 -7.08
C VAL A 49 3.20 1.34 -5.69
N GLU A 50 2.09 1.91 -5.28
CA GLU A 50 1.99 2.71 -4.06
C GLU A 50 0.94 2.08 -3.15
N LEU A 51 1.37 1.58 -1.98
CA LEU A 51 0.51 0.94 -0.99
C LEU A 51 0.13 1.95 0.10
N ASP A 52 -1.12 2.40 0.10
CA ASP A 52 -1.68 3.30 1.09
C ASP A 52 -2.47 2.52 2.16
N LEU A 53 -1.74 2.04 3.16
CA LEU A 53 -2.28 1.33 4.32
C LEU A 53 -2.72 2.28 5.46
N LEU A 54 -2.87 3.58 5.16
CA LEU A 54 -3.17 4.61 6.16
C LEU A 54 -4.61 5.11 6.00
N ARG A 55 -5.41 5.01 7.07
CA ARG A 55 -6.81 5.51 7.11
C ARG A 55 -6.91 7.05 7.18
N GLY A 56 -5.80 7.74 7.48
CA GLY A 56 -5.75 9.19 7.60
C GLY A 56 -4.72 9.84 6.67
N GLY A 57 -4.66 11.17 6.71
CA GLY A 57 -3.80 12.00 5.85
C GLY A 57 -4.35 12.17 4.43
N ARG A 58 -3.66 12.99 3.64
CA ARG A 58 -4.07 13.30 2.26
C ARG A 58 -3.88 12.10 1.34
N ARG A 59 -4.93 11.71 0.60
CA ARG A 59 -4.84 10.70 -0.48
C ARG A 59 -4.10 11.25 -1.69
N LEU A 60 -3.53 10.37 -2.50
CA LEU A 60 -2.92 10.74 -3.77
C LEU A 60 -3.94 11.46 -4.66
N PRO A 61 -3.50 12.43 -5.49
CA PRO A 61 -4.42 13.17 -6.34
C PRO A 61 -4.92 12.27 -7.47
N THR A 62 -6.23 12.20 -7.63
CA THR A 62 -6.90 11.49 -8.71
C THR A 62 -7.85 12.43 -9.45
N THR A 63 -7.99 12.24 -10.76
CA THR A 63 -8.97 12.98 -11.57
C THR A 63 -10.38 12.50 -11.26
N GLU A 64 -10.56 11.18 -11.17
CA GLU A 64 -11.83 10.55 -10.80
C GLU A 64 -11.89 10.38 -9.27
N PRO A 65 -13.08 10.50 -8.66
CA PRO A 65 -13.26 10.21 -7.25
C PRO A 65 -12.86 8.77 -6.91
N LEU A 66 -12.14 8.59 -5.81
CA LEU A 66 -11.84 7.27 -5.28
C LEU A 66 -13.12 6.57 -4.81
N MET A 67 -13.17 5.25 -5.03
CA MET A 67 -14.18 4.40 -4.40
C MET A 67 -14.10 4.48 -2.87
N ALA A 68 -15.21 4.22 -2.19
CA ALA A 68 -15.22 4.15 -0.73
C ALA A 68 -14.40 2.94 -0.26
N ALA A 69 -13.25 3.20 0.37
CA ALA A 69 -12.36 2.18 0.94
C ALA A 69 -11.46 2.79 2.03
N ASP A 70 -10.93 1.93 2.91
CA ASP A 70 -10.02 2.32 3.98
C ASP A 70 -8.58 2.40 3.49
N TYR A 71 -8.22 1.50 2.59
CA TYR A 71 -6.87 1.27 2.10
C TYR A 71 -6.87 1.16 0.58
N PHE A 72 -5.71 1.49 -0.02
CA PHE A 72 -5.57 1.50 -1.46
C PHE A 72 -4.22 0.96 -1.91
N ALA A 73 -4.19 0.38 -3.11
CA ALA A 73 -2.99 0.20 -3.90
C ALA A 73 -3.17 0.93 -5.23
N PHE A 74 -2.20 1.76 -5.60
CA PHE A 74 -2.14 2.44 -6.88
C PHE A 74 -1.07 1.77 -7.72
N VAL A 75 -1.44 1.26 -8.89
CA VAL A 75 -0.53 0.59 -9.83
C VAL A 75 -0.46 1.45 -11.09
N ALA A 76 0.65 2.17 -11.24
CA ALA A 76 0.95 3.03 -12.37
C ALA A 76 1.97 2.34 -13.28
N CYS A 77 1.50 1.87 -14.44
CA CYS A 77 2.37 1.37 -15.51
C CYS A 77 2.87 2.56 -16.33
N ALA A 78 4.18 2.65 -16.56
CA ALA A 78 4.80 3.81 -17.19
C ALA A 78 4.29 4.07 -18.63
N ASP A 79 3.91 3.02 -19.34
CA ASP A 79 3.37 3.03 -20.70
C ASP A 79 1.85 3.31 -20.77
N GLU A 80 1.15 3.28 -19.63
CA GLU A 80 -0.29 3.54 -19.56
C GLU A 80 -0.63 4.92 -18.98
N LEU A 81 0.38 5.64 -18.47
CA LEU A 81 0.20 6.97 -17.91
C LEU A 81 -0.53 7.92 -18.88
N PRO A 82 -1.46 8.76 -18.40
CA PRO A 82 -1.75 9.03 -16.99
C PRO A 82 -2.79 8.08 -16.36
N ARG A 83 -3.18 6.98 -17.01
CA ARG A 83 -4.10 6.00 -16.40
C ARG A 83 -3.37 5.20 -15.32
N VAL A 84 -4.04 5.00 -14.20
CA VAL A 84 -3.53 4.28 -13.03
C VAL A 84 -4.61 3.32 -12.56
N SER A 85 -4.24 2.06 -12.36
CA SER A 85 -5.14 1.08 -11.77
C SER A 85 -5.20 1.27 -10.26
N VAL A 86 -6.41 1.33 -9.69
CA VAL A 86 -6.61 1.58 -8.26
C VAL A 86 -7.40 0.43 -7.66
N TYR A 87 -6.82 -0.20 -6.62
CA TYR A 87 -7.44 -1.27 -5.85
C TYR A 87 -7.78 -0.72 -4.47
N GLY A 88 -9.06 -0.72 -4.10
CA GLY A 88 -9.53 -0.29 -2.78
C GLY A 88 -10.05 -1.47 -1.96
N TRP A 89 -9.76 -1.50 -0.66
CA TRP A 89 -10.37 -2.45 0.27
C TRP A 89 -10.63 -1.83 1.65
N SER A 90 -11.61 -2.40 2.34
CA SER A 90 -11.91 -2.09 3.74
C SER A 90 -11.11 -2.97 4.69
N MET A 91 -11.03 -2.56 5.96
CA MET A 91 -10.35 -3.34 7.00
C MET A 91 -10.96 -4.70 7.31
N ARG A 92 -12.21 -4.93 6.90
CA ARG A 92 -12.93 -6.20 7.13
C ARG A 92 -12.74 -7.20 6.01
N GLN A 93 -12.12 -6.78 4.90
CA GLN A 93 -11.87 -7.62 3.75
C GLN A 93 -10.45 -8.19 3.81
N THR A 94 -10.28 -9.36 3.19
CA THR A 94 -8.95 -9.90 2.89
C THR A 94 -8.19 -8.92 1.99
N LEU A 95 -6.90 -8.77 2.24
CA LEU A 95 -6.06 -7.92 1.39
C LEU A 95 -6.02 -8.52 -0.04
N PRO A 96 -6.04 -7.69 -1.08
CA PRO A 96 -6.10 -8.16 -2.46
C PRO A 96 -4.75 -8.70 -2.94
N THR A 97 -4.78 -9.58 -3.93
CA THR A 97 -3.63 -9.78 -4.81
C THR A 97 -3.61 -8.67 -5.87
N ILE A 98 -2.46 -8.00 -6.03
CA ILE A 98 -2.27 -6.92 -7.01
C ILE A 98 -1.21 -7.27 -8.05
N PRO A 99 -1.33 -6.79 -9.30
CA PRO A 99 -0.28 -6.98 -10.29
C PRO A 99 0.87 -6.01 -10.04
N ILE A 100 2.10 -6.54 -10.09
CA ILE A 100 3.33 -5.76 -10.10
C ILE A 100 3.83 -5.71 -11.54
N PRO A 101 3.72 -4.54 -12.22
CA PRO A 101 4.20 -4.41 -13.59
C PRO A 101 5.71 -4.60 -13.64
N LEU A 102 6.20 -5.15 -14.76
CA LEU A 102 7.61 -5.41 -15.02
C LEU A 102 8.05 -4.69 -16.30
N SER A 103 9.08 -5.20 -17.00
CA SER A 103 9.51 -4.62 -18.26
C SER A 103 8.45 -4.84 -19.35
N PRO A 104 8.39 -3.98 -20.39
CA PRO A 104 7.48 -4.19 -21.52
C PRO A 104 7.63 -5.58 -22.12
N GLY A 105 6.51 -6.29 -22.27
CA GLY A 105 6.47 -7.67 -22.78
C GLY A 105 6.51 -8.75 -21.71
N ASP A 106 6.93 -8.42 -20.47
CA ASP A 106 6.86 -9.35 -19.35
C ASP A 106 5.45 -9.32 -18.71
N PRO A 107 4.88 -10.49 -18.37
CA PRO A 107 3.64 -10.52 -17.61
C PRO A 107 3.86 -9.93 -16.22
N ALA A 108 2.88 -9.17 -15.73
CA ALA A 108 2.92 -8.63 -14.37
C ALA A 108 3.03 -9.78 -13.34
N ALA A 109 3.90 -9.60 -12.34
CA ALA A 109 4.03 -10.55 -11.25
C ALA A 109 2.89 -10.35 -10.23
N PRO A 110 2.12 -11.40 -9.87
CA PRO A 110 1.11 -11.26 -8.82
C PRO A 110 1.78 -11.10 -7.46
N LEU A 111 1.31 -10.11 -6.67
CA LEU A 111 1.70 -9.93 -5.27
C LEU A 111 0.47 -10.14 -4.38
N ASP A 112 0.45 -11.26 -3.67
CA ASP A 112 -0.55 -11.52 -2.64
C ASP A 112 -0.21 -10.72 -1.37
N LEU A 113 -0.97 -9.66 -1.13
CA LEU A 113 -0.75 -8.81 0.03
C LEU A 113 -1.19 -9.46 1.35
N GLN A 114 -2.15 -10.38 1.32
CA GLN A 114 -2.62 -11.08 2.51
C GLN A 114 -1.53 -12.01 3.03
N ASP A 115 -0.98 -12.84 2.15
CA ASP A 115 0.10 -13.77 2.48
C ASP A 115 1.38 -13.02 2.89
N LEU A 116 1.68 -11.89 2.23
CA LEU A 116 2.79 -11.02 2.61
C LEU A 116 2.65 -10.52 4.05
N VAL A 117 1.47 -9.97 4.40
CA VAL A 117 1.21 -9.43 5.74
C VAL A 117 1.23 -10.53 6.80
N HIS A 118 0.60 -11.68 6.55
CA HIS A 118 0.68 -12.84 7.45
C HIS A 118 2.13 -13.26 7.69
N GLY A 119 2.91 -13.43 6.63
CA GLY A 119 4.31 -13.81 6.77
C GLY A 119 5.14 -12.80 7.56
N VAL A 120 4.90 -11.50 7.41
CA VAL A 120 5.56 -10.47 8.24
C VAL A 120 5.10 -10.57 9.70
N TYR A 121 3.80 -10.73 9.92
CA TYR A 121 3.21 -10.83 11.25
C TYR A 121 3.78 -11.99 12.07
N ASP A 122 3.85 -13.18 11.44
CA ASP A 122 4.36 -14.39 12.06
C ASP A 122 5.85 -14.29 12.36
N ARG A 123 6.66 -13.84 11.38
CA ARG A 123 8.12 -13.72 11.55
C ARG A 123 8.52 -12.66 12.57
N ALA A 124 7.74 -11.58 12.69
CA ALA A 124 8.00 -10.53 13.68
C ALA A 124 7.51 -10.91 15.08
N GLY A 125 6.74 -11.99 15.21
CA GLY A 125 6.15 -12.40 16.49
C GLY A 125 5.14 -11.38 17.03
N PHE A 126 4.44 -10.65 16.15
CA PHE A 126 3.58 -9.53 16.56
C PHE A 126 2.46 -9.96 17.50
N ALA A 127 2.04 -11.23 17.45
CA ALA A 127 1.12 -11.83 18.41
C ALA A 127 1.52 -11.60 19.87
N TYR A 128 2.82 -11.50 20.16
CA TYR A 128 3.35 -11.35 21.52
C TYR A 128 3.71 -9.91 21.89
N SER A 129 3.78 -9.01 20.91
CA SER A 129 4.26 -7.63 21.14
C SER A 129 3.19 -6.56 20.95
N LEU A 130 2.08 -6.87 20.29
CA LEU A 130 1.00 -5.93 20.06
C LEU A 130 0.03 -5.92 21.25
N ASP A 131 -0.10 -4.76 21.88
CA ASP A 131 -1.10 -4.53 22.92
C ASP A 131 -2.42 -4.05 22.28
N TYR A 132 -3.33 -5.01 22.08
CA TYR A 132 -4.66 -4.78 21.53
C TYR A 132 -5.63 -4.08 22.49
N SER A 133 -5.23 -3.74 23.72
CA SER A 133 -6.04 -2.91 24.62
C SER A 133 -6.03 -1.43 24.21
N ASN A 134 -5.03 -1.01 23.43
CA ASN A 134 -4.93 0.36 22.95
C ASN A 134 -5.90 0.63 21.81
N SER A 135 -6.56 1.80 21.85
CA SER A 135 -7.39 2.26 20.75
C SER A 135 -6.57 2.49 19.48
N PRO A 136 -7.01 1.98 18.31
CA PRO A 136 -6.34 2.22 17.05
C PRO A 136 -6.23 3.71 16.72
N GLN A 137 -5.13 4.10 16.08
CA GLN A 137 -4.90 5.45 15.57
C GLN A 137 -4.83 5.41 14.03
N PRO A 138 -5.61 6.26 13.32
CA PRO A 138 -6.65 7.15 13.84
C PRO A 138 -7.84 6.37 14.43
N PRO A 139 -8.73 7.01 15.22
CA PRO A 139 -9.92 6.35 15.77
C PRO A 139 -10.76 5.66 14.69
N LEU A 140 -11.45 4.58 15.07
CA LEU A 140 -12.35 3.84 14.20
C LEU A 140 -13.78 4.36 14.36
N GLY A 141 -14.61 4.16 13.32
CA GLY A 141 -16.05 4.34 13.45
C GLY A 141 -16.64 3.33 14.43
N GLU A 142 -17.87 3.60 14.90
CA GLU A 142 -18.54 2.75 15.89
C GLU A 142 -18.70 1.30 15.41
N ALA A 143 -19.09 1.13 14.14
CA ALA A 143 -19.32 -0.18 13.55
C ALA A 143 -18.02 -1.01 13.47
N ASP A 144 -16.91 -0.42 13.05
CA ASP A 144 -15.61 -1.10 12.99
C ASP A 144 -15.06 -1.40 14.38
N SER A 145 -15.23 -0.47 15.32
CA SER A 145 -14.84 -0.67 16.72
C SER A 145 -15.59 -1.84 17.34
N ALA A 146 -16.89 -1.96 17.09
CA ALA A 146 -17.69 -3.10 17.56
C ALA A 146 -17.24 -4.42 16.93
N TRP A 147 -16.96 -4.41 15.63
CA TRP A 147 -16.47 -5.58 14.91
C TRP A 147 -15.10 -6.06 15.43
N ILE A 148 -14.14 -5.16 15.67
CA ILE A 148 -12.84 -5.51 16.26
C ILE A 148 -13.02 -6.13 17.65
N ARG A 149 -13.86 -5.55 18.51
CA ARG A 149 -14.08 -6.08 19.87
C ARG A 149 -14.63 -7.52 19.84
N GLU A 150 -15.46 -7.85 18.86
CA GLU A 150 -15.95 -9.22 18.65
C GLU A 150 -14.83 -10.19 18.25
N ILE A 151 -13.90 -9.74 17.40
CA ILE A 151 -12.74 -10.53 16.98
C ILE A 151 -11.78 -10.74 18.15
N LEU A 152 -11.43 -9.67 18.87
CA LEU A 152 -10.46 -9.74 19.97
C LEU A 152 -10.94 -10.66 21.11
N ARG A 153 -12.25 -10.76 21.35
CA ARG A 153 -12.81 -11.69 22.35
C ARG A 153 -12.58 -13.17 22.00
N LYS A 154 -12.34 -13.48 20.72
CA LYS A 154 -12.10 -14.83 20.21
C LYS A 154 -10.62 -15.18 20.14
N LEU A 155 -9.72 -14.21 20.33
CA LEU A 155 -8.29 -14.48 20.40
C LEU A 155 -7.97 -15.14 21.75
N PRO A 156 -7.23 -16.25 21.76
CA PRO A 156 -6.74 -16.85 22.99
C PRO A 156 -5.83 -15.84 23.73
N SER A 157 -5.92 -15.84 25.06
CA SER A 157 -5.11 -15.01 25.96
C SER A 157 -3.62 -15.33 25.89
#